data_AF-A0A6I7HSF4-F1
#
_entry.id   AF-A0A6I7HSF4-F1
#
_cell.length_a   1.000
_cell.length_b   1.000
_cell.length_c   1.000
_cell.angle_alpha   90.00
_cell.angle_beta   90.00
_cell.angle_gamma   90.00
#
_symmetry.space_group_name_H-M   'P 1'
#
loop_
_entity.id
_entity.type
_entity.pdbx_description
1 polymer ?
#
loop_
_entity_poly.entity_id
_entity_poly.type
_entity_poly.pdbx_seq_one_letter_code
_entity_poly.pdbx_strand_id
1 'polypeptide(L)'
;MARSQKQKAESRQAIVRSAAKLFRERGIDGVTVAEIMEGAGLTHGGFPRHFSSKDELVKEALADVFEANARAPLLPANDLQTLAKAYLSTSHRNTPGSGCVFAALGTEMARSSEPTRRMLTQAIADQIEDFTQKAGNDDPEGKRIEAIGTWATMIGAMLLSRIVDQPELAEDILKSARLHIQRCNAGSKR
;
A
#
# COMPACT_ATOMS: atom_id res chain seq x y z
N MET A 1 0.09 -36.64 6.12
CA MET A 1 0.84 -35.45 6.61
C MET A 1 0.71 -34.23 5.68
N ALA A 2 0.74 -34.37 4.34
CA ALA A 2 0.62 -33.25 3.39
C ALA A 2 -0.66 -32.40 3.52
N ARG A 3 -1.83 -33.01 3.80
CA ARG A 3 -3.11 -32.31 3.99
C ARG A 3 -3.11 -31.35 5.20
N SER A 4 -2.43 -31.73 6.28
CA SER A 4 -2.31 -30.92 7.49
C SER A 4 -1.35 -29.74 7.31
N GLN A 5 -0.25 -29.92 6.58
CA GLN A 5 0.65 -28.82 6.24
C GLN A 5 -0.01 -27.80 5.31
N LYS A 6 -0.76 -28.27 4.30
CA LYS A 6 -1.54 -27.40 3.41
C LYS A 6 -2.57 -26.58 4.19
N GLN A 7 -3.34 -27.22 5.07
CA GLN A 7 -4.31 -26.52 5.93
C GLN A 7 -3.64 -25.49 6.83
N LYS A 8 -2.47 -25.82 7.41
CA LYS A 8 -1.71 -24.86 8.25
C LYS A 8 -1.26 -23.64 7.44
N ALA A 9 -0.80 -23.83 6.21
CA ALA A 9 -0.40 -22.75 5.32
C ALA A 9 -1.60 -21.88 4.89
N GLU A 10 -2.73 -22.50 4.54
CA GLU A 10 -3.98 -21.79 4.21
C GLU A 10 -4.49 -20.94 5.39
N SER A 11 -4.50 -21.50 6.60
CA SER A 11 -4.83 -20.75 7.83
C SER A 11 -3.86 -19.60 8.08
N ARG A 12 -2.54 -19.83 7.94
CA ARG A 12 -1.54 -18.77 8.12
C ARG A 12 -1.78 -17.63 7.13
N GLN A 13 -1.99 -17.95 5.85
CA GLN A 13 -2.28 -16.96 4.82
C GLN A 13 -3.60 -16.20 5.09
N ALA A 14 -4.63 -16.86 5.63
CA ALA A 14 -5.87 -16.20 6.01
C ALA A 14 -5.65 -15.16 7.11
N ILE A 15 -4.82 -15.47 8.12
CA ILE A 15 -4.41 -14.53 9.17
C ILE A 15 -3.66 -13.34 8.57
N VAL A 16 -2.70 -13.59 7.67
CA VAL A 16 -1.91 -12.54 7.00
C VAL A 16 -2.79 -11.58 6.21
N ARG A 17 -3.73 -12.11 5.41
CA ARG A 17 -4.67 -11.28 4.63
C ARG A 17 -5.60 -10.47 5.52
N SER A 18 -6.12 -11.08 6.60
CA SER A 18 -6.94 -10.40 7.59
C SER A 18 -6.17 -9.24 8.23
N ALA A 19 -4.93 -9.50 8.68
CA ALA A 19 -4.06 -8.49 9.27
C ALA A 19 -3.74 -7.36 8.30
N ALA A 20 -3.33 -7.67 7.06
CA ALA A 20 -3.00 -6.68 6.04
C ALA A 20 -4.18 -5.72 5.78
N LYS A 21 -5.40 -6.27 5.68
CA LYS A 21 -6.62 -5.46 5.53
C LYS A 21 -6.86 -4.56 6.75
N LEU A 22 -6.92 -5.16 7.94
CA LEU A 22 -7.27 -4.44 9.17
C LEU A 22 -6.23 -3.36 9.52
N PHE A 23 -4.94 -3.63 9.32
CA PHE A 23 -3.89 -2.63 9.55
C PHE A 23 -4.08 -1.41 8.65
N ARG A 24 -4.39 -1.59 7.36
CA ARG A 24 -4.66 -0.43 6.49
C ARG A 24 -5.94 0.33 6.87
N GLU A 25 -6.93 -0.35 7.44
CA GLU A 25 -8.19 0.29 7.84
C GLU A 25 -8.08 1.05 9.16
N ARG A 26 -7.29 0.55 10.12
CA ARG A 26 -7.34 0.98 11.52
C ARG A 26 -5.98 1.24 12.16
N GLY A 27 -4.89 1.15 11.40
CA GLY A 27 -3.52 1.21 11.91
C GLY A 27 -3.06 -0.11 12.52
N ILE A 28 -1.76 -0.25 12.75
CA ILE A 28 -1.19 -1.44 13.40
C ILE A 28 -1.58 -1.47 14.87
N ASP A 29 -1.45 -0.33 15.57
CA ASP A 29 -1.75 -0.23 17.00
C ASP A 29 -3.25 -0.33 17.31
N GLY A 30 -4.11 0.10 16.38
CA GLY A 30 -5.57 0.07 16.52
C GLY A 30 -6.24 -1.30 16.32
N VAL A 31 -5.45 -2.36 16.08
CA VAL A 31 -5.97 -3.71 15.80
C VAL A 31 -5.40 -4.73 16.77
N THR A 32 -6.26 -5.56 17.36
CA THR A 32 -5.88 -6.65 18.25
C THR A 32 -5.67 -7.97 17.49
N VAL A 33 -4.90 -8.88 18.09
CA VAL A 33 -4.74 -10.24 17.54
C VAL A 33 -6.08 -10.98 17.49
N ALA A 34 -6.97 -10.76 18.45
CA ALA A 34 -8.30 -11.36 18.48
C ALA A 34 -9.13 -11.00 17.24
N GLU A 35 -9.18 -9.71 16.89
CA GLU A 35 -9.92 -9.24 15.70
C GLU A 35 -9.31 -9.78 14.39
N ILE A 36 -7.98 -9.89 14.32
CA ILE A 36 -7.32 -10.48 13.16
C ILE A 36 -7.70 -11.95 12.99
N MET A 37 -7.65 -12.71 14.08
CA MET A 37 -8.00 -14.14 14.07
C MET A 37 -9.47 -14.34 13.70
N GLU A 38 -10.36 -13.52 14.26
CA GLU A 38 -11.78 -13.51 13.91
C GLU A 38 -12.01 -13.21 12.42
N GLY A 39 -11.34 -12.17 11.88
CA GLY A 39 -11.39 -11.84 10.46
C GLY A 39 -10.82 -12.94 9.54
N ALA A 40 -10.00 -13.84 10.08
CA ALA A 40 -9.49 -15.02 9.39
C ALA A 40 -10.39 -16.27 9.58
N GLY A 41 -11.48 -16.17 10.33
CA GLY A 41 -12.36 -17.29 10.66
C GLY A 41 -11.75 -18.29 11.65
N LEU A 42 -10.82 -17.82 12.50
CA LEU A 42 -10.05 -18.65 13.43
C LEU A 42 -10.24 -18.18 14.88
N THR A 43 -10.06 -19.10 15.82
CA THR A 43 -10.12 -18.77 17.24
C THR A 43 -8.87 -18.03 17.70
N HIS A 44 -9.02 -17.08 18.62
CA HIS A 44 -7.92 -16.28 19.16
C HIS A 44 -6.77 -17.15 19.72
N GLY A 45 -7.10 -18.23 20.44
CA GLY A 45 -6.11 -19.16 21.01
C GLY A 45 -5.27 -19.93 19.98
N GLY A 46 -5.60 -19.85 18.69
CA GLY A 46 -4.81 -20.42 17.60
C GLY A 46 -3.57 -19.60 17.23
N PHE A 47 -3.51 -18.31 17.59
CA PHE A 47 -2.45 -17.40 17.13
C PHE A 47 -1.03 -17.89 17.43
N PRO A 48 -0.70 -18.37 18.65
CA PRO A 48 0.65 -18.85 18.98
C PRO A 48 1.10 -20.06 18.14
N ARG A 49 0.18 -20.76 17.45
CA ARG A 49 0.51 -21.88 16.55
C ARG A 49 1.03 -21.42 15.19
N HIS A 50 0.79 -20.15 14.84
CA HIS A 50 1.13 -19.55 13.56
C HIS A 50 2.24 -18.50 13.69
N PHE A 51 2.17 -17.64 14.69
CA PHE A 51 3.07 -16.50 14.86
C PHE A 51 3.61 -16.43 16.29
N SER A 52 4.88 -16.07 16.41
CA SER A 52 5.55 -15.84 17.69
C SER A 52 5.22 -14.48 18.31
N SER A 53 4.85 -13.50 17.48
CA SER A 53 4.55 -12.13 17.89
C SER A 53 3.68 -11.39 16.87
N LYS A 54 3.07 -10.28 17.30
CA LYS A 54 2.36 -9.37 16.41
C LYS A 54 3.31 -8.71 15.40
N ASP A 55 4.56 -8.45 15.78
CA ASP A 55 5.58 -7.89 14.89
C ASP A 55 5.95 -8.83 13.73
N GLU A 56 6.04 -10.14 14.00
CA GLU A 56 6.22 -11.15 12.94
C GLU A 56 5.06 -11.09 11.94
N LEU A 57 3.83 -11.01 12.44
CA LEU A 57 2.64 -10.88 11.61
C LEU A 57 2.62 -9.57 10.81
N VAL A 58 3.02 -8.44 11.40
CA VAL A 58 3.12 -7.16 10.68
C VAL A 58 4.09 -7.28 9.51
N LYS A 59 5.27 -7.86 9.73
CA LYS A 59 6.25 -8.06 8.67
C LYS A 59 5.71 -8.93 7.54
N GLU A 60 5.07 -10.05 7.88
CA GLU A 60 4.49 -10.97 6.88
C GLU A 60 3.31 -10.34 6.14
N ALA A 61 2.45 -9.58 6.82
CA ALA A 61 1.34 -8.84 6.22
C ALA A 61 1.81 -7.77 5.23
N LEU A 62 2.88 -7.04 5.55
CA LEU A 62 3.47 -6.06 4.63
C LEU A 62 4.11 -6.76 3.42
N ALA A 63 4.86 -7.84 3.64
CA ALA A 63 5.46 -8.63 2.56
C ALA A 63 4.39 -9.18 1.59
N ASP A 64 3.32 -9.76 2.11
CA ASP A 64 2.21 -10.30 1.30
C ASP A 64 1.58 -9.24 0.40
N VAL A 65 1.46 -7.99 0.88
CA VAL A 65 0.93 -6.87 0.10
C VAL A 65 1.86 -6.52 -1.06
N PHE A 66 3.17 -6.46 -0.83
CA PHE A 66 4.13 -6.17 -1.88
C PHE A 66 4.19 -7.29 -2.91
N GLU A 67 4.21 -8.55 -2.46
CA GLU A 67 4.17 -9.70 -3.36
C GLU A 67 2.87 -9.78 -4.16
N ALA A 68 1.72 -9.52 -3.53
CA ALA A 68 0.43 -9.51 -4.22
C ALA A 68 0.40 -8.41 -5.28
N ASN A 69 0.88 -7.21 -4.96
CA ASN A 69 0.95 -6.10 -5.92
C ASN A 69 1.94 -6.38 -7.06
N ALA A 70 3.06 -7.05 -6.80
CA ALA A 70 4.01 -7.45 -7.84
C ALA A 70 3.42 -8.52 -8.78
N ARG A 71 2.65 -9.49 -8.26
CA ARG A 71 1.99 -10.53 -9.05
C ARG A 71 0.80 -9.99 -9.86
N ALA A 72 0.01 -9.12 -9.25
CA ALA A 72 -1.20 -8.55 -9.82
C ALA A 72 -1.34 -7.09 -9.36
N PRO A 73 -0.77 -6.13 -10.10
CA PRO A 73 -0.83 -4.72 -9.74
C PRO A 73 -2.26 -4.25 -9.57
N LEU A 74 -2.55 -3.56 -8.47
CA LEU A 74 -3.89 -3.01 -8.20
C LEU A 74 -4.36 -2.06 -9.31
N LEU A 75 -3.42 -1.41 -9.98
CA LEU A 75 -3.65 -0.47 -11.07
C LEU A 75 -2.76 -0.87 -12.26
N PRO A 76 -3.25 -1.72 -13.18
CA PRO A 76 -2.50 -2.04 -14.38
C PRO A 76 -2.60 -0.86 -15.36
N ALA A 77 -1.56 -0.04 -15.42
CA ALA A 77 -1.45 1.03 -16.39
C ALA A 77 0.00 1.19 -16.85
N ASN A 78 0.16 1.59 -18.10
CA ASN A 78 1.46 1.69 -18.77
C ASN A 78 2.09 3.08 -18.64
N ASP A 79 1.36 4.03 -18.07
CA ASP A 79 1.79 5.42 -17.91
C ASP A 79 1.36 5.97 -16.55
N LEU A 80 2.14 6.93 -16.04
CA LEU A 80 1.90 7.54 -14.73
C LEU A 80 0.59 8.33 -14.64
N GLN A 81 0.06 8.85 -15.76
CA GLN A 81 -1.18 9.64 -15.75
C GLN A 81 -2.41 8.78 -15.50
N THR A 82 -2.49 7.66 -16.22
CA THR A 82 -3.55 6.67 -16.04
C THR A 82 -3.51 6.07 -14.64
N LEU A 83 -2.30 5.77 -14.13
CA LEU A 83 -2.09 5.33 -12.74
C LEU A 83 -2.61 6.38 -11.74
N ALA A 84 -2.17 7.63 -11.85
CA ALA A 84 -2.55 8.70 -10.94
C ALA A 84 -4.07 8.93 -10.95
N LYS A 85 -4.72 8.88 -12.12
CA LYS A 85 -6.17 9.04 -12.25
C LYS A 85 -6.95 7.95 -11.52
N ALA A 86 -6.52 6.70 -11.64
CA ALA A 86 -7.20 5.58 -10.98
C ALA A 86 -6.92 5.56 -9.47
N TYR A 87 -5.68 5.86 -9.07
CA TYR A 87 -5.27 5.92 -7.67
C TYR A 87 -5.97 7.04 -6.90
N LEU A 88 -6.02 8.26 -7.45
CA LEU A 88 -6.60 9.44 -6.81
C LEU A 88 -8.13 9.50 -7.04
N SER A 89 -8.83 8.46 -6.57
CA SER A 89 -10.27 8.30 -6.69
C SER A 89 -10.95 8.21 -5.33
N THR A 90 -12.22 8.64 -5.27
CA THR A 90 -13.07 8.50 -4.08
C THR A 90 -13.22 7.04 -3.66
N SER A 91 -13.28 6.12 -4.63
CA SER A 91 -13.30 4.67 -4.36
C SER A 91 -12.08 4.23 -3.56
N HIS A 92 -10.87 4.57 -4.00
CA HIS A 92 -9.64 4.22 -3.28
C HIS A 92 -9.54 4.95 -1.93
N ARG A 93 -9.97 6.22 -1.85
CA ARG A 93 -10.05 6.96 -0.58
C ARG A 93 -10.86 6.19 0.47
N ASN A 94 -12.04 5.73 0.07
CA ASN A 94 -13.02 5.11 0.96
C ASN A 94 -12.77 3.61 1.21
N THR A 95 -11.78 2.99 0.56
CA THR A 95 -11.45 1.56 0.72
C THR A 95 -9.99 1.33 1.12
N PRO A 96 -9.54 1.89 2.27
CA PRO A 96 -8.15 1.78 2.69
C PRO A 96 -7.69 0.32 2.88
N GLY A 97 -8.58 -0.58 3.30
CA GLY A 97 -8.30 -2.01 3.48
C GLY A 97 -7.83 -2.76 2.23
N SER A 98 -8.15 -2.27 1.04
CA SER A 98 -7.68 -2.79 -0.26
C SER A 98 -6.77 -1.79 -1.00
N GLY A 99 -6.40 -0.69 -0.34
CA GLY A 99 -5.66 0.41 -0.94
C GLY A 99 -4.15 0.35 -0.72
N CYS A 100 -3.49 1.45 -1.08
CA CYS A 100 -2.06 1.63 -0.93
C CYS A 100 -1.62 1.63 0.54
N VAL A 101 -0.73 0.70 0.88
CA VAL A 101 -0.19 0.56 2.24
C VAL A 101 0.59 1.79 2.71
N PHE A 102 1.29 2.49 1.80
CA PHE A 102 2.06 3.69 2.15
C PHE A 102 1.17 4.87 2.54
N ALA A 103 0.03 5.03 1.87
CA ALA A 103 -0.94 6.07 2.21
C ALA A 103 -1.73 5.76 3.49
N ALA A 104 -1.75 4.50 3.93
CA ALA A 104 -2.46 4.07 5.15
C ALA A 104 -1.54 4.01 6.38
N LEU A 105 -0.30 3.52 6.23
CA LEU A 105 0.58 3.15 7.34
C LEU A 105 1.93 3.88 7.35
N GLY A 106 2.16 4.86 6.47
CA GLY A 106 3.47 5.49 6.27
C GLY A 106 4.18 5.93 7.56
N THR A 107 3.45 6.57 8.47
CA THR A 107 4.00 7.07 9.74
C THR A 107 4.31 5.97 10.76
N GLU A 108 3.57 4.86 10.74
CA GLU A 108 3.82 3.71 11.61
C GLU A 108 4.99 2.87 11.08
N MET A 109 5.03 2.66 9.76
CA MET A 109 6.13 2.00 9.07
C MET A 109 7.47 2.72 9.28
N ALA A 110 7.48 4.05 9.34
CA ALA A 110 8.68 4.84 9.65
C ALA A 110 9.24 4.56 11.06
N ARG A 111 8.39 4.13 12.01
CA ARG A 111 8.74 3.78 13.39
C ARG A 111 8.96 2.28 13.61
N SER A 112 8.89 1.47 12.55
CA SER A 112 9.09 0.02 12.63
C SER A 112 10.54 -0.38 12.88
N SER A 113 10.75 -1.64 13.26
CA SER A 113 12.08 -2.22 13.50
C SER A 113 12.97 -2.16 12.26
N GLU A 114 14.30 -2.15 12.44
CA GLU A 114 15.24 -2.07 11.31
C GLU A 114 15.04 -3.17 10.25
N PRO A 115 14.78 -4.45 10.60
CA PRO A 115 14.52 -5.48 9.59
C PRO A 115 13.31 -5.16 8.72
N THR A 116 12.24 -4.61 9.31
CA THR A 116 11.04 -4.18 8.58
C THR A 116 11.35 -2.96 7.71
N ARG A 117 12.10 -1.98 8.23
CA ARG A 117 12.55 -0.82 7.44
C ARG A 117 13.40 -1.21 6.23
N ARG A 118 14.31 -2.19 6.36
CA ARG A 118 15.11 -2.69 5.23
C ARG A 118 14.24 -3.31 4.12
N MET A 119 13.24 -4.11 4.49
CA MET A 119 12.27 -4.65 3.54
C MET A 119 11.47 -3.53 2.85
N LEU A 120 11.03 -2.52 3.61
CA LEU A 120 10.32 -1.36 3.07
C LEU A 120 11.18 -0.55 2.10
N THR A 121 12.47 -0.35 2.40
CA THR A 121 13.41 0.32 1.49
C THR A 121 13.48 -0.40 0.14
N GLN A 122 13.56 -1.74 0.14
CA GLN A 122 13.57 -2.51 -1.11
C GLN A 122 12.25 -2.33 -1.87
N ALA A 123 11.11 -2.48 -1.20
CA ALA A 123 9.80 -2.31 -1.84
C ALA A 123 9.60 -0.89 -2.43
N ILE A 124 10.14 0.14 -1.76
CA ILE A 124 10.14 1.53 -2.24
C ILE A 124 11.03 1.66 -3.49
N ALA A 125 12.23 1.08 -3.48
CA ALA A 125 13.13 1.11 -4.63
C ALA A 125 12.51 0.43 -5.84
N ASP A 126 11.94 -0.77 -5.68
CA ASP A 126 11.29 -1.53 -6.74
C ASP A 126 10.10 -0.74 -7.32
N GLN A 127 9.31 -0.10 -6.45
CA GLN A 127 8.16 0.70 -6.89
C GLN A 127 8.60 1.96 -7.66
N ILE A 128 9.69 2.60 -7.24
CA ILE A 128 10.26 3.76 -7.96
C ILE A 128 10.77 3.32 -9.33
N GLU A 129 11.43 2.17 -9.44
CA GLU A 129 11.89 1.63 -10.72
C GLU A 129 10.70 1.37 -11.65
N ASP A 130 9.67 0.69 -11.15
CA ASP A 130 8.43 0.41 -11.89
C ASP A 130 7.74 1.69 -12.39
N PHE A 131 7.75 2.77 -11.60
CA PHE A 131 7.21 4.07 -12.01
C PHE A 131 8.13 4.81 -12.98
N THR A 132 9.45 4.66 -12.83
CA THR A 132 10.45 5.25 -13.74
C THR A 132 10.29 4.68 -15.15
N GLN A 133 9.97 3.38 -15.28
CA GLN A 133 9.67 2.76 -16.59
C GLN A 133 8.38 3.30 -17.25
N LYS A 134 7.46 3.85 -16.46
CA LYS A 134 6.17 4.42 -16.93
C LYS A 134 6.20 5.93 -17.10
N ALA A 135 7.32 6.58 -16.72
CA ALA A 135 7.50 8.01 -16.85
C ALA A 135 7.57 8.41 -18.32
N GLY A 136 6.98 9.56 -18.65
CA GLY A 136 6.90 10.08 -20.01
C GLY A 136 8.10 10.92 -20.45
N ASN A 137 8.98 11.30 -19.53
CA ASN A 137 10.22 12.02 -19.82
C ASN A 137 11.19 11.15 -20.66
N ASP A 138 11.99 11.76 -21.53
CA ASP A 138 12.98 11.04 -22.34
C ASP A 138 14.35 10.91 -21.65
N ASP A 139 14.68 11.83 -20.75
CA ASP A 139 15.92 11.84 -19.98
C ASP A 139 15.87 10.89 -18.76
N PRO A 140 16.90 10.06 -18.51
CA PRO A 140 16.90 9.13 -17.38
C PRO A 140 16.75 9.79 -16.00
N GLU A 141 17.36 10.94 -15.76
CA GLU A 141 17.23 11.68 -14.50
C GLU A 141 15.82 12.27 -14.38
N GLY A 142 15.33 12.87 -15.48
CA GLY A 142 13.97 13.37 -15.62
C GLY A 142 12.91 12.32 -15.36
N LYS A 143 13.06 11.09 -15.88
CA LYS A 143 12.15 9.96 -15.62
C LYS A 143 12.08 9.62 -14.13
N ARG A 144 13.24 9.60 -13.46
CA ARG A 144 13.31 9.28 -12.03
C ARG A 144 12.66 10.38 -11.17
N ILE A 145 12.88 11.65 -11.51
CA ILE A 145 12.24 12.79 -10.85
C ILE A 145 10.71 12.74 -11.04
N GLU A 146 10.25 12.50 -12.27
CA GLU A 146 8.81 12.38 -12.59
C GLU A 146 8.16 11.24 -11.80
N ALA A 147 8.81 10.07 -11.75
CA ALA A 147 8.33 8.90 -11.03
C ALA A 147 8.18 9.16 -9.53
N ILE A 148 9.26 9.65 -8.88
CA ILE A 148 9.27 9.92 -7.44
C ILE A 148 8.26 11.03 -7.11
N GLY A 149 8.27 12.13 -7.88
CA GLY A 149 7.37 13.26 -7.67
C GLY A 149 5.90 12.88 -7.84
N THR A 150 5.58 12.10 -8.86
CA THR A 150 4.22 11.60 -9.09
C THR A 150 3.76 10.71 -7.94
N TRP A 151 4.59 9.74 -7.54
CA TRP A 151 4.23 8.81 -6.48
C TRP A 151 4.07 9.48 -5.11
N ALA A 152 4.98 10.39 -4.76
CA ALA A 152 4.89 11.18 -3.55
C ALA A 152 3.62 12.04 -3.53
N THR A 153 3.28 12.68 -4.66
CA THR A 153 2.04 13.46 -4.81
C THR A 153 0.80 12.58 -4.64
N MET A 154 0.80 11.38 -5.23
CA MET A 154 -0.30 10.43 -5.10
C MET A 154 -0.54 10.04 -3.63
N ILE A 155 0.51 9.62 -2.93
CA ILE A 155 0.44 9.20 -1.52
C ILE A 155 -0.01 10.38 -0.65
N GLY A 156 0.61 11.55 -0.80
CA GLY A 156 0.31 12.74 0.00
C GLY A 156 -1.12 13.22 -0.18
N ALA A 157 -1.59 13.32 -1.43
CA ALA A 157 -2.96 13.74 -1.72
C ALA A 157 -3.99 12.74 -1.18
N MET A 158 -3.73 11.43 -1.31
CA MET A 158 -4.60 10.40 -0.75
C MET A 158 -4.67 10.49 0.78
N LEU A 159 -3.53 10.63 1.44
CA LEU A 159 -3.45 10.80 2.89
C LEU A 159 -4.22 12.05 3.35
N LEU A 160 -3.97 13.22 2.74
CA LEU A 160 -4.67 14.46 3.07
C LEU A 160 -6.18 14.33 2.85
N SER A 161 -6.60 13.72 1.74
CA SER A 161 -8.03 13.51 1.45
C SER A 161 -8.74 12.66 2.50
N ARG A 162 -8.04 11.71 3.15
CA ARG A 162 -8.59 10.86 4.21
C ARG A 162 -8.64 11.56 5.57
N ILE A 163 -7.79 12.56 5.80
CA ILE A 163 -7.78 13.35 7.03
C ILE A 163 -8.96 14.34 7.06
N VAL A 164 -9.24 14.98 5.93
CA VAL A 164 -10.31 15.98 5.87
C VAL A 164 -11.69 15.32 5.98
N ASP A 165 -12.54 15.92 6.81
CA ASP A 165 -13.92 15.50 7.11
C ASP A 165 -14.94 16.09 6.12
N GLN A 166 -14.58 17.17 5.43
CA GLN A 166 -15.38 17.81 4.39
C GLN A 166 -15.24 17.06 3.04
N PRO A 167 -16.31 16.44 2.51
CA PRO A 167 -16.24 15.68 1.25
C PRO A 167 -15.79 16.52 0.05
N GLU A 168 -16.24 17.77 -0.04
CA GLU A 168 -15.92 18.67 -1.15
C GLU A 168 -14.43 19.01 -1.17
N LEU A 169 -13.83 19.26 0.01
CA LEU A 169 -12.40 19.49 0.13
C LEU A 169 -11.59 18.22 -0.18
N ALA A 170 -12.06 17.05 0.25
CA ALA A 170 -11.42 15.78 -0.07
C ALA A 170 -11.35 15.54 -1.59
N GLU A 171 -12.47 15.78 -2.28
CA GLU A 171 -12.54 15.65 -3.73
C GLU A 171 -11.68 16.68 -4.46
N ASP A 172 -11.65 17.92 -3.96
CA ASP A 172 -10.80 18.96 -4.53
C ASP A 172 -9.31 18.63 -4.40
N ILE A 173 -8.86 18.09 -3.26
CA ILE A 173 -7.49 17.61 -3.07
C ILE A 173 -7.14 16.54 -4.12
N LEU A 174 -7.99 15.52 -4.27
CA LEU A 174 -7.76 14.43 -5.23
C LEU A 174 -7.77 14.93 -6.68
N LYS A 175 -8.67 15.87 -7.01
CA LYS A 175 -8.74 16.49 -8.34
C LYS A 175 -7.52 17.36 -8.63
N SER A 176 -7.14 18.22 -7.71
CA SER A 176 -6.01 19.14 -7.84
C SER A 176 -4.69 18.38 -7.96
N ALA A 177 -4.51 17.30 -7.21
CA ALA A 177 -3.34 16.43 -7.34
C ALA A 177 -3.25 15.76 -8.73
N ARG A 178 -4.37 15.25 -9.27
CA ARG A 178 -4.41 14.70 -10.64
C ARG A 178 -4.02 15.75 -11.67
N LEU A 179 -4.57 16.97 -11.57
CA LEU A 179 -4.25 18.06 -12.48
C LEU A 179 -2.80 18.53 -12.36
N HIS A 180 -2.24 18.54 -11.14
CA HIS A 180 -0.84 18.86 -10.92
C HIS A 180 0.07 17.84 -11.62
N ILE A 181 -0.16 16.55 -11.41
CA ILE A 181 0.59 15.46 -12.07
C ILE A 181 0.47 15.57 -13.60
N GLN A 182 -0.72 15.86 -14.14
CA GLN A 182 -0.92 16.09 -15.58
C GLN A 182 -0.05 17.24 -16.12
N ARG A 183 0.04 18.35 -15.41
CA ARG A 183 0.83 19.51 -15.82
C ARG A 183 2.33 19.23 -15.77
N CYS A 184 2.80 18.57 -14.72
CA CYS A 184 4.22 18.23 -14.58
C CYS A 184 4.68 17.35 -15.75
N ASN A 185 3.94 16.29 -16.08
CA ASN A 185 4.38 15.37 -17.14
C ASN A 185 4.17 15.95 -18.55
N ALA A 186 3.23 16.88 -18.74
CA ALA A 186 3.10 17.60 -20.01
C ALA A 186 4.28 18.54 -20.28
N GLY A 187 4.92 19.06 -19.23
CA GLY A 187 6.15 19.85 -19.32
C GLY A 187 7.41 19.02 -19.59
N SER A 188 7.40 17.74 -19.18
CA SER A 188 8.53 16.81 -19.31
C SER A 188 8.73 16.19 -20.70
N LYS A 189 7.81 16.44 -21.65
CA LYS A 189 7.91 15.96 -23.06
C LYS A 189 8.68 16.92 -23.98
N ARG A 190 9.45 17.87 -23.44
CA ARG A 190 10.24 18.84 -24.20
C ARG A 190 11.72 18.66 -23.95
#